data_AF-A0A7S2MZZ8-F1
#
_entry.id   AF-A0A7S2MZZ8-F1
#
_cell.length_a   1.000
_cell.length_b   1.000
_cell.length_c   1.000
_cell.angle_alpha   90.00
_cell.angle_beta   90.00
_cell.angle_gamma   90.00
#
_symmetry.space_group_name_H-M   'P 1'
#
loop_
_entity.id
_entity.type
_entity.pdbx_description
1 polymer ?
#
loop_
_entity_poly.entity_id
_entity_poly.type
_entity_poly.pdbx_seq_one_letter_code
_entity_poly.pdbx_strand_id
1 'polypeptide(L)'
;RLALAAGLLGASGFGGAQAADAPPVVPPQWTAKLVYSAHLIGMDFKDGQGTMWYDRVGQRYRLTFDVGVDTFKQGDWQRQDQLFMNVSGGRSHFTAGVDASSVCMPFKMPYFDMFGWLPHAVKNGSKTVGAKHCDIWEHTGFEPFFMGKSNVTQRACIGADGVPLEFTKQMTGGAKVQGYQEFHISDAVVGDPGEAAFTESKACNEYPAPPCDADTGVASLRLYRIFGPPEPDVLENRNTGDALGDLSFVCTQGSGAAYRSKLITMWSVDVRKDYGQYSLCNYNGTDNVCQGAPAMLKLVGRRGSQLQGHAERGGQCTPNADIGSQYSFPAPGQCPPGVAPSASHGCSWGNARALRTVEAKCVLEERGLLEACGGELGHAPFLESKRIFEAAFASADPALGGCPDAAPRAGGAAVAELVAEG
;
A
#
# COMPACT_ATOMS: atom_id res chain seq x y z
N ARG A 1 13.20 86.10 16.70
CA ARG A 1 13.62 85.13 17.73
C ARG A 1 12.35 84.40 18.19
N LEU A 2 11.95 83.37 17.46
CA LEU A 2 10.72 82.59 17.72
C LEU A 2 11.14 81.20 18.25
N ALA A 3 10.60 80.82 19.41
CA ALA A 3 10.63 79.47 19.96
C ALA A 3 9.16 79.10 20.20
N LEU A 4 8.61 78.21 19.38
CA LEU A 4 8.52 76.74 19.53
C LEU A 4 7.16 76.35 20.12
N ALA A 5 6.28 75.92 19.21
CA ALA A 5 4.96 75.40 19.45
C ALA A 5 4.99 73.87 19.59
N ALA A 6 4.01 73.35 20.31
CA ALA A 6 3.72 71.95 20.54
C ALA A 6 3.30 71.18 19.27
N GLY A 7 3.55 69.87 19.25
CA GLY A 7 3.04 68.94 18.24
C GLY A 7 3.13 67.48 18.69
N LEU A 8 1.95 66.88 18.85
CA LEU A 8 1.62 65.46 19.11
C LEU A 8 2.58 64.39 18.57
N LEU A 9 2.94 63.41 19.41
CA LEU A 9 3.28 62.04 19.00
C LEU A 9 2.62 61.03 19.94
N GLY A 10 1.85 60.13 19.35
CA GLY A 10 0.95 59.19 20.00
C GLY A 10 1.65 58.03 20.70
N ALA A 11 0.94 57.50 21.71
CA ALA A 11 1.22 56.22 22.32
C ALA A 11 0.86 55.10 21.33
N SER A 12 1.86 54.46 20.74
CA SER A 12 1.71 53.12 20.16
C SER A 12 1.60 52.12 21.31
N GLY A 13 0.40 51.54 21.45
CA GLY A 13 0.11 50.52 22.44
C GLY A 13 0.99 49.28 22.25
N PHE A 14 1.51 48.78 23.36
CA PHE A 14 2.03 47.41 23.44
C PHE A 14 0.88 46.45 23.12
N GLY A 15 0.97 45.80 21.97
CA GLY A 15 0.11 44.66 21.65
C GLY A 15 0.31 43.58 22.70
N GLY A 16 -0.73 43.27 23.47
CA GLY A 16 -0.73 42.14 24.39
C GLY A 16 -0.50 40.85 23.60
N ALA A 17 0.50 40.07 24.01
CA ALA A 17 0.65 38.71 23.54
C ALA A 17 -0.63 37.94 23.93
N GLN A 18 -1.45 37.62 22.94
CA GLN A 18 -2.63 36.79 23.11
C GLN A 18 -2.13 35.42 23.58
N ALA A 19 -2.59 34.95 24.75
CA ALA A 19 -2.24 33.63 25.26
C ALA A 19 -2.59 32.60 24.19
N ALA A 20 -1.67 31.70 23.87
CA ALA A 20 -1.94 30.63 22.92
C ALA A 20 -3.08 29.76 23.46
N ASP A 21 -4.12 29.54 22.64
CA ASP A 21 -5.23 28.66 22.98
C ASP A 21 -4.67 27.27 23.33
N ALA A 22 -5.11 26.69 24.45
CA ALA A 22 -4.70 25.35 24.84
C ALA A 22 -5.22 24.32 23.81
N PRO A 23 -4.41 23.33 23.40
CA PRO A 23 -4.86 22.28 22.50
C PRO A 23 -6.10 21.53 23.01
N PRO A 24 -6.97 21.06 22.11
CA PRO A 24 -8.22 20.43 22.48
C PRO A 24 -7.94 19.01 23.00
N VAL A 25 -8.81 18.52 23.87
CA VAL A 25 -8.74 17.15 24.38
C VAL A 25 -9.86 16.35 23.73
N VAL A 26 -9.48 15.36 22.93
CA VAL A 26 -10.43 14.40 22.34
C VAL A 26 -10.96 13.48 23.44
N PRO A 27 -12.30 13.25 23.52
CA PRO A 27 -12.86 12.29 24.46
C PRO A 27 -12.17 10.93 24.34
N PRO A 28 -11.84 10.27 25.47
CA PRO A 28 -11.01 9.08 25.46
C PRO A 28 -11.66 7.90 24.75
N GLN A 29 -12.99 7.87 24.66
CA GLN A 29 -13.75 6.76 24.10
C GLN A 29 -14.99 7.29 23.37
N TRP A 30 -15.21 6.85 22.14
CA TRP A 30 -16.40 7.18 21.37
C TRP A 30 -16.57 6.28 20.14
N THR A 31 -17.79 6.28 19.60
CA THR A 31 -18.14 5.66 18.31
C THR A 31 -18.79 6.71 17.42
N ALA A 32 -18.53 6.69 16.12
CA ALA A 32 -19.12 7.63 15.18
C ALA A 32 -19.30 7.03 13.78
N LYS A 33 -20.17 7.64 12.98
CA LYS A 33 -20.21 7.40 11.54
C LYS A 33 -18.99 8.05 10.88
N LEU A 34 -18.48 7.38 9.85
CA LEU A 34 -17.31 7.77 9.10
C LEU A 34 -17.65 7.90 7.61
N VAL A 35 -17.23 9.01 7.01
CA VAL A 35 -16.99 9.10 5.56
C VAL A 35 -15.49 9.25 5.33
N TYR A 36 -14.91 8.36 4.53
CA TYR A 36 -13.48 8.24 4.29
C TYR A 36 -13.15 8.45 2.81
N SER A 37 -12.28 9.41 2.53
CA SER A 37 -11.72 9.63 1.20
C SER A 37 -10.20 9.67 1.29
N ALA A 38 -9.50 9.19 0.27
CA ALA A 38 -8.05 9.19 0.26
C ALA A 38 -7.48 9.09 -1.14
N HIS A 39 -6.29 9.64 -1.32
CA HIS A 39 -5.40 9.27 -2.41
C HIS A 39 -4.17 8.62 -1.81
N LEU A 40 -3.99 7.32 -2.03
CA LEU A 40 -2.87 6.57 -1.49
C LEU A 40 -2.27 5.71 -2.59
N ILE A 41 -0.95 5.81 -2.77
CA ILE A 41 -0.21 4.85 -3.61
C ILE A 41 -0.76 4.87 -5.06
N GLY A 42 -1.12 6.06 -5.55
CA GLY A 42 -1.68 6.25 -6.89
C GLY A 42 -3.11 5.76 -7.08
N MET A 43 -3.80 5.39 -6.01
CA MET A 43 -5.20 4.98 -6.03
C MET A 43 -6.07 6.02 -5.33
N ASP A 44 -7.23 6.29 -5.92
CA ASP A 44 -8.28 7.09 -5.29
C ASP A 44 -9.29 6.18 -4.59
N PHE A 45 -9.56 6.53 -3.35
CA PHE A 45 -10.58 5.96 -2.48
C PHE A 45 -11.59 7.06 -2.22
N LYS A 46 -12.84 6.87 -2.64
CA LYS A 46 -13.85 7.95 -2.61
C LYS A 46 -15.05 7.60 -1.76
N ASP A 47 -15.48 8.57 -0.96
CA ASP A 47 -16.77 8.63 -0.27
C ASP A 47 -17.10 7.37 0.54
N GLY A 48 -16.08 6.81 1.18
CA GLY A 48 -16.17 5.53 1.86
C GLY A 48 -17.01 5.60 3.13
N GLN A 49 -18.13 4.89 3.19
CA GLN A 49 -19.08 5.00 4.28
C GLN A 49 -18.93 3.86 5.29
N GLY A 50 -18.90 4.22 6.59
CA GLY A 50 -18.98 3.23 7.65
C GLY A 50 -18.87 3.79 9.05
N THR A 51 -18.05 3.17 9.89
CA THR A 51 -18.02 3.44 11.34
C THR A 51 -16.58 3.48 11.86
N MET A 52 -16.35 4.41 12.77
CA MET A 52 -15.12 4.56 13.54
C MET A 52 -15.40 4.31 15.01
N TRP A 53 -14.57 3.46 15.63
CA TRP A 53 -14.53 3.23 17.06
C TRP A 53 -13.17 3.67 17.58
N TYR A 54 -13.16 4.51 18.61
CA TYR A 54 -11.95 5.03 19.22
C TYR A 54 -11.97 4.73 20.72
N ASP A 55 -10.91 4.10 21.21
CA ASP A 55 -10.71 3.77 22.61
C ASP A 55 -9.24 4.02 22.99
N ARG A 56 -8.96 5.26 23.40
CA ARG A 56 -7.63 5.69 23.85
C ARG A 56 -7.20 4.99 25.12
N VAL A 57 -8.14 4.67 26.01
CA VAL A 57 -7.87 4.00 27.31
C VAL A 57 -7.35 2.60 27.05
N GLY A 58 -8.02 1.84 26.17
CA GLY A 58 -7.58 0.54 25.69
C GLY A 58 -6.47 0.59 24.62
N GLN A 59 -6.02 1.79 24.24
CA GLN A 59 -5.02 2.03 23.18
C GLN A 59 -5.35 1.26 21.90
N ARG A 60 -6.56 1.51 21.39
CA ARG A 60 -7.08 0.86 20.19
C ARG A 60 -8.07 1.74 19.44
N TYR A 61 -8.16 1.52 18.13
CA TYR A 61 -9.22 2.07 17.30
C TYR A 61 -9.51 1.13 16.14
N ARG A 62 -10.72 1.25 15.58
CA ARG A 62 -11.14 0.51 14.41
C ARG A 62 -11.86 1.42 13.42
N LEU A 63 -11.60 1.21 12.14
CA LEU A 63 -12.30 1.84 11.03
C LEU A 63 -12.89 0.72 10.17
N THR A 64 -14.18 0.75 9.92
CA THR A 64 -14.81 -0.12 8.92
C THR A 64 -15.57 0.73 7.94
N PHE A 65 -15.41 0.48 6.63
CA PHE A 65 -16.09 1.27 5.61
C PHE A 65 -16.12 0.54 4.25
N ASP A 66 -17.14 0.84 3.45
CA ASP A 66 -17.17 0.54 2.01
C ASP A 66 -16.73 1.76 1.25
N VAL A 67 -15.69 1.65 0.42
CA VAL A 67 -15.13 2.78 -0.32
C VAL A 67 -15.07 2.51 -1.80
N GLY A 68 -15.38 3.53 -2.62
CA GLY A 68 -15.24 3.45 -4.07
C GLY A 68 -13.78 3.38 -4.48
N VAL A 69 -13.44 2.51 -5.43
CA VAL A 69 -12.09 2.29 -5.95
C VAL A 69 -12.15 2.14 -7.47
N ASP A 70 -12.05 3.26 -8.19
CA ASP A 70 -12.25 3.29 -9.65
C ASP A 70 -11.01 2.88 -10.47
N THR A 71 -9.96 2.36 -9.82
CA THR A 71 -8.66 2.17 -10.46
C THR A 71 -8.70 1.16 -11.62
N PHE A 72 -9.31 0.00 -11.40
CA PHE A 72 -9.47 -1.01 -12.45
C PHE A 72 -10.82 -0.94 -13.14
N LYS A 73 -11.89 -0.63 -12.41
CA LYS A 73 -13.25 -0.63 -12.95
C LYS A 73 -14.00 0.56 -12.37
N GLN A 74 -14.61 1.38 -13.23
CA GLN A 74 -15.45 2.48 -12.78
C GLN A 74 -16.62 1.97 -11.92
N GLY A 75 -16.85 2.65 -10.80
CA GLY A 75 -17.92 2.29 -9.86
C GLY A 75 -17.63 1.04 -9.04
N ASP A 76 -16.41 0.50 -9.10
CA ASP A 76 -16.00 -0.59 -8.23
C ASP A 76 -15.78 -0.08 -6.80
N TRP A 77 -15.83 -0.99 -5.84
CA TRP A 77 -15.75 -0.66 -4.42
C TRP A 77 -15.04 -1.76 -3.64
N GLN A 78 -14.62 -1.43 -2.43
CA GLN A 78 -13.96 -2.37 -1.52
C GLN A 78 -14.43 -2.12 -0.09
N ARG A 79 -14.75 -3.19 0.65
CA ARG A 79 -14.85 -3.11 2.11
C ARG A 79 -13.45 -3.14 2.71
N GLN A 80 -13.15 -2.18 3.57
CA GLN A 80 -11.96 -2.17 4.41
C GLN A 80 -12.34 -2.22 5.89
N ASP A 81 -11.53 -2.93 6.65
CA ASP A 81 -11.59 -3.01 8.11
C ASP A 81 -10.19 -2.91 8.67
N GLN A 82 -9.91 -1.78 9.34
CA GLN A 82 -8.61 -1.44 9.88
C GLN A 82 -8.69 -1.41 11.40
N LEU A 83 -8.04 -2.35 12.07
CA LEU A 83 -8.00 -2.49 13.52
C LEU A 83 -6.56 -2.23 14.01
N PHE A 84 -6.39 -1.24 14.88
CA PHE A 84 -5.11 -0.92 15.50
C PHE A 84 -5.24 -1.13 17.00
N MET A 85 -4.32 -1.89 17.60
CA MET A 85 -4.34 -2.19 19.03
C MET A 85 -2.93 -2.26 19.60
N ASN A 86 -2.75 -1.72 20.81
CA ASN A 86 -1.51 -1.92 21.57
C ASN A 86 -1.51 -3.28 22.27
N VAL A 87 -1.05 -4.31 21.55
CA VAL A 87 -0.79 -5.64 22.12
C VAL A 87 0.66 -6.03 21.87
N SER A 88 1.15 -7.01 22.65
CA SER A 88 2.53 -7.50 22.53
C SER A 88 2.86 -7.87 21.07
N GLY A 89 3.94 -7.27 20.54
CA GLY A 89 4.39 -7.43 19.15
C GLY A 89 3.86 -6.40 18.15
N GLY A 90 2.97 -5.50 18.58
CA GLY A 90 2.31 -4.52 17.71
C GLY A 90 1.32 -5.19 16.75
N ARG A 91 0.02 -4.88 16.87
CA ARG A 91 -1.01 -5.53 16.07
C ARG A 91 -1.86 -4.48 15.36
N SER A 92 -1.59 -4.34 14.07
CA SER A 92 -2.43 -3.60 13.13
C SER A 92 -2.96 -4.58 12.10
N HIS A 93 -4.26 -4.81 12.08
CA HIS A 93 -4.92 -5.70 11.15
C HIS A 93 -5.64 -4.89 10.10
N PHE A 94 -5.34 -5.16 8.84
CA PHE A 94 -6.10 -4.63 7.71
C PHE A 94 -6.80 -5.79 7.03
N THR A 95 -8.13 -5.76 6.97
CA THR A 95 -8.91 -6.72 6.18
C THR A 95 -9.49 -5.98 4.98
N ALA A 96 -9.35 -6.58 3.79
CA ALA A 96 -10.01 -6.13 2.57
C ALA A 96 -11.00 -7.19 2.11
N GLY A 97 -12.14 -6.78 1.57
CA GLY A 97 -13.17 -7.65 1.01
C GLY A 97 -14.30 -8.00 1.98
N VAL A 98 -15.25 -8.81 1.51
CA VAL A 98 -16.44 -9.25 2.25
C VAL A 98 -16.55 -10.77 2.21
N ASP A 99 -16.95 -11.38 3.33
CA ASP A 99 -17.20 -12.81 3.42
C ASP A 99 -16.07 -13.66 2.80
N ALA A 100 -16.36 -14.42 1.74
CA ALA A 100 -15.40 -15.29 1.07
C ALA A 100 -14.30 -14.53 0.31
N SER A 101 -14.51 -13.27 -0.09
CA SER A 101 -13.47 -12.46 -0.73
C SER A 101 -12.51 -11.82 0.26
N SER A 102 -12.80 -11.91 1.57
CA SER A 102 -12.02 -11.24 2.59
C SER A 102 -10.60 -11.81 2.74
N VAL A 103 -9.63 -10.92 2.94
CA VAL A 103 -8.23 -11.28 3.18
C VAL A 103 -7.65 -10.41 4.29
N CYS A 104 -6.96 -11.03 5.25
CA CYS A 104 -6.30 -10.33 6.33
C CYS A 104 -4.84 -10.01 6.00
N MET A 105 -4.41 -8.79 6.29
CA MET A 105 -3.02 -8.37 6.25
C MET A 105 -2.62 -7.88 7.64
N PRO A 106 -1.99 -8.74 8.45
CA PRO A 106 -1.47 -8.32 9.74
C PRO A 106 -0.13 -7.60 9.54
N PHE A 107 -0.04 -6.40 10.09
CA PHE A 107 1.17 -5.60 10.16
C PHE A 107 1.69 -5.56 11.59
N LYS A 108 3.00 -5.77 11.74
CA LYS A 108 3.72 -5.58 13.00
C LYS A 108 4.09 -4.11 13.16
N MET A 109 3.09 -3.28 13.42
CA MET A 109 3.28 -1.86 13.71
C MET A 109 2.95 -1.59 15.18
N PRO A 110 3.73 -0.74 15.87
CA PRO A 110 3.34 -0.29 17.20
C PRO A 110 2.04 0.53 17.10
N TYR A 111 1.29 0.55 18.19
CA TYR A 111 0.11 1.40 18.27
C TYR A 111 0.51 2.88 18.21
N PHE A 112 -0.22 3.64 17.39
CA PHE A 112 -0.14 5.09 17.32
C PHE A 112 -1.54 5.65 17.56
N ASP A 113 -1.68 6.52 18.55
CA ASP A 113 -2.95 7.22 18.77
C ASP A 113 -3.21 8.17 17.59
N MET A 114 -4.32 7.93 16.86
CA MET A 114 -4.70 8.71 15.67
C MET A 114 -4.77 10.22 15.94
N PHE A 115 -5.07 10.62 17.19
CA PHE A 115 -5.17 12.02 17.61
C PHE A 115 -4.05 12.41 18.58
N GLY A 116 -3.03 11.57 18.75
CA GLY A 116 -1.91 11.81 19.67
C GLY A 116 -1.02 13.01 19.32
N TRP A 117 -1.18 13.57 18.12
CA TRP A 117 -0.49 14.76 17.64
C TRP A 117 -1.14 16.08 18.11
N LEU A 118 -2.42 16.06 18.52
CA LEU A 118 -3.17 17.28 18.91
C LEU A 118 -2.49 18.10 20.02
N PRO A 119 -1.86 17.52 21.06
CA PRO A 119 -1.13 18.28 22.07
C PRO A 119 0.03 19.14 21.50
N HIS A 120 0.47 18.86 20.27
CA HIS A 120 1.53 19.58 19.56
C HIS A 120 0.99 20.44 18.41
N ALA A 121 -0.34 20.55 18.28
CA ALA A 121 -0.99 21.31 17.24
C ALA A 121 -1.12 22.79 17.60
N VAL A 122 -1.22 23.63 16.57
CA VAL A 122 -1.56 25.04 16.68
C VAL A 122 -2.95 25.28 16.12
N LYS A 123 -3.74 26.16 16.76
CA LYS A 123 -5.03 26.55 16.24
C LYS A 123 -4.85 27.34 14.94
N ASN A 124 -5.49 26.88 13.88
CA ASN A 124 -5.40 27.42 12.52
C ASN A 124 -6.80 27.77 11.97
N GLY A 125 -7.54 28.57 12.74
CA GLY A 125 -8.87 29.07 12.38
C GLY A 125 -10.02 28.26 12.98
N SER A 126 -11.22 28.50 12.46
CA SER A 126 -12.45 27.81 12.85
C SER A 126 -13.42 27.77 11.68
N LYS A 127 -14.38 26.86 11.72
CA LYS A 127 -15.45 26.76 10.70
C LYS A 127 -16.71 26.10 11.28
N THR A 128 -17.72 25.97 10.43
CA THR A 128 -18.94 25.22 10.73
C THR A 128 -19.02 24.00 9.82
N VAL A 129 -19.23 22.83 10.41
CA VAL A 129 -19.46 21.56 9.70
C VAL A 129 -20.88 21.11 10.00
N GLY A 130 -21.74 21.14 8.99
CA GLY A 130 -23.19 20.98 9.18
C GLY A 130 -23.74 22.08 10.09
N ALA A 131 -24.25 21.70 11.26
CA ALA A 131 -24.77 22.63 12.27
C ALA A 131 -23.81 22.85 13.46
N LYS A 132 -22.61 22.25 13.46
CA LYS A 132 -21.66 22.32 14.57
C LYS A 132 -20.50 23.25 14.23
N HIS A 133 -20.18 24.16 15.15
CA HIS A 133 -18.96 24.95 15.10
C HIS A 133 -17.76 24.11 15.57
N CYS A 134 -16.60 24.29 14.93
CA CYS A 134 -15.36 23.65 15.34
C CYS A 134 -14.15 24.56 15.12
N ASP A 135 -13.18 24.40 16.01
CA ASP A 135 -11.85 25.01 15.88
C ASP A 135 -10.95 24.08 15.07
N ILE A 136 -10.16 24.66 14.18
CA ILE A 136 -9.24 23.93 13.33
C ILE A 136 -7.88 23.88 14.02
N TRP A 137 -7.30 22.69 14.12
CA TRP A 137 -5.99 22.46 14.71
C TRP A 137 -5.09 21.79 13.69
N GLU A 138 -3.84 22.24 13.62
CA GLU A 138 -2.88 21.78 12.61
C GLU A 138 -1.52 21.46 13.24
N HIS A 139 -0.92 20.37 12.79
CA HIS A 139 0.43 19.97 13.14
C HIS A 139 1.16 19.48 11.90
N THR A 140 2.42 19.89 11.73
CA THR A 140 3.32 19.34 10.72
C THR A 140 4.50 18.69 11.40
N GLY A 141 4.76 17.42 11.07
CA GLY A 141 5.79 16.62 11.68
C GLY A 141 6.26 15.47 10.79
N PHE A 142 6.89 14.49 11.42
CA PHE A 142 7.37 13.28 10.76
C PHE A 142 6.69 12.07 11.38
N GLU A 143 6.13 11.20 10.54
CA GLU A 143 5.57 9.93 11.01
C GLU A 143 6.24 8.74 10.32
N PRO A 144 6.50 7.64 11.05
CA PRO A 144 6.81 6.37 10.44
C PRO A 144 5.56 5.85 9.71
N PHE A 145 5.75 5.45 8.47
CA PHE A 145 4.77 4.76 7.65
C PHE A 145 5.29 3.35 7.35
N PHE A 146 4.43 2.38 7.06
CA PHE A 146 4.89 1.01 6.79
C PHE A 146 5.86 0.90 5.59
N MET A 147 5.93 1.94 4.75
CA MET A 147 6.86 2.05 3.62
C MET A 147 8.04 3.03 3.83
N GLY A 148 8.21 3.61 5.04
CA GLY A 148 9.32 4.52 5.31
C GLY A 148 8.99 5.63 6.31
N LYS A 149 9.57 6.82 6.08
CA LYS A 149 9.25 8.05 6.83
C LYS A 149 8.68 9.07 5.87
N SER A 150 7.63 9.77 6.26
CA SER A 150 7.06 10.87 5.48
C SER A 150 6.95 12.12 6.35
N ASN A 151 7.09 13.31 5.74
CA ASN A 151 6.52 14.49 6.36
C ASN A 151 5.01 14.34 6.32
N VAL A 152 4.35 14.72 7.40
CA VAL A 152 2.91 14.65 7.51
C VAL A 152 2.40 15.98 8.02
N THR A 153 1.40 16.52 7.35
CA THR A 153 0.58 17.62 7.87
C THR A 153 -0.77 17.05 8.25
N GLN A 154 -1.09 17.12 9.53
CA GLN A 154 -2.36 16.70 10.11
C GLN A 154 -3.20 17.93 10.43
N ARG A 155 -4.49 17.87 10.09
CA ARG A 155 -5.45 18.92 10.41
C ARG A 155 -6.72 18.28 10.93
N ALA A 156 -7.29 18.82 12.01
CA ALA A 156 -8.58 18.35 12.52
C ALA A 156 -9.48 19.54 12.88
N CYS A 157 -10.77 19.43 12.56
CA CYS A 157 -11.78 20.35 13.05
C CYS A 157 -12.43 19.75 14.28
N ILE A 158 -12.15 20.31 15.45
CA ILE A 158 -12.59 19.77 16.74
C ILE A 158 -13.78 20.57 17.26
N GLY A 159 -14.89 19.88 17.51
CA GLY A 159 -16.10 20.47 18.07
C GLY A 159 -15.91 20.94 19.51
N ALA A 160 -16.84 21.75 20.01
CA ALA A 160 -16.82 22.21 21.41
C ALA A 160 -16.92 21.06 22.43
N ASP A 161 -17.46 19.91 22.02
CA ASP A 161 -17.51 18.64 22.77
C ASP A 161 -16.18 17.85 22.72
N GLY A 162 -15.16 18.38 22.06
CA GLY A 162 -13.85 17.74 21.86
C GLY A 162 -13.85 16.66 20.79
N VAL A 163 -15.00 16.30 20.23
CA VAL A 163 -15.09 15.27 19.19
C VAL A 163 -14.61 15.83 17.85
N PRO A 164 -13.74 15.13 17.12
CA PRO A 164 -13.37 15.53 15.77
C PRO A 164 -14.59 15.45 14.83
N LEU A 165 -14.83 16.51 14.06
CA LEU A 165 -15.85 16.53 12.99
C LEU A 165 -15.24 16.24 11.62
N GLU A 166 -13.97 16.65 11.45
CA GLU A 166 -13.17 16.34 10.28
C GLU A 166 -11.72 16.10 10.72
N PHE A 167 -11.04 15.20 10.01
CA PHE A 167 -9.61 14.96 10.15
C PHE A 167 -9.00 14.74 8.77
N THR A 168 -7.88 15.40 8.49
CA THR A 168 -7.13 15.21 7.25
C THR A 168 -5.67 14.94 7.57
N LYS A 169 -5.07 14.03 6.80
CA LYS A 169 -3.66 13.68 6.89
C LYS A 169 -3.04 13.79 5.50
N GLN A 170 -2.27 14.83 5.27
CA GLN A 170 -1.49 15.00 4.06
C GLN A 170 -0.11 14.39 4.26
N MET A 171 0.28 13.45 3.40
CA MET A 171 1.63 12.88 3.40
C MET A 171 2.44 13.48 2.27
N THR A 172 3.58 14.06 2.62
CA THR A 172 4.54 14.65 1.69
C THR A 172 5.92 14.02 1.94
N GLY A 173 6.39 13.18 1.03
CA GLY A 173 7.67 12.49 1.23
C GLY A 173 7.99 11.51 0.11
N GLY A 174 8.72 11.97 -0.91
CA GLY A 174 9.11 11.17 -2.08
C GLY A 174 7.95 10.57 -2.88
N ALA A 175 8.20 10.08 -4.10
CA ALA A 175 7.14 9.58 -4.99
C ALA A 175 6.34 8.37 -4.45
N LYS A 176 6.81 7.68 -3.40
CA LYS A 176 6.18 6.45 -2.88
C LYS A 176 5.27 6.64 -1.66
N VAL A 177 5.35 7.77 -0.96
CA VAL A 177 4.60 8.02 0.28
C VAL A 177 3.84 9.35 0.20
N GLN A 178 3.52 9.80 -1.02
CA GLN A 178 2.67 10.95 -1.26
C GLN A 178 1.20 10.53 -1.32
N GLY A 179 0.35 11.38 -0.77
CA GLY A 179 -1.09 11.13 -0.74
C GLY A 179 -1.79 11.91 0.36
N TYR A 180 -3.07 11.66 0.50
CA TYR A 180 -3.89 12.22 1.56
C TYR A 180 -4.89 11.19 2.08
N GLN A 181 -5.35 11.41 3.31
CA GLN A 181 -6.52 10.76 3.88
C GLN A 181 -7.42 11.84 4.48
N GLU A 182 -8.71 11.70 4.29
CA GLU A 182 -9.76 12.59 4.76
C GLU A 182 -10.83 11.77 5.45
N PHE A 183 -11.25 12.25 6.62
CA PHE A 183 -12.23 11.62 7.48
C PHE A 183 -13.26 12.67 7.84
N HIS A 184 -14.52 12.43 7.51
CA HIS A 184 -15.65 13.19 8.04
C HIS A 184 -16.36 12.33 9.08
N ILE A 185 -16.50 12.89 10.27
CA ILE A 185 -16.98 12.18 11.45
C ILE A 185 -18.30 12.82 11.90
N SER A 186 -19.33 12.00 12.05
CA SER A 186 -20.68 12.44 12.37
C SER A 186 -21.38 11.48 13.31
N ASP A 187 -22.48 11.93 13.93
CA ASP A 187 -23.30 11.11 14.84
C ASP A 187 -22.50 10.44 15.95
N ALA A 188 -21.51 11.16 16.50
CA ALA A 188 -20.63 10.62 17.53
C ALA A 188 -21.36 10.41 18.85
N VAL A 189 -21.15 9.25 19.45
CA VAL A 189 -21.61 8.85 20.78
C VAL A 189 -20.39 8.68 21.67
N VAL A 190 -20.25 9.57 22.66
CA VAL A 190 -19.16 9.50 23.65
C VAL A 190 -19.47 8.40 24.66
N GLY A 191 -18.46 7.59 24.96
CA GLY A 191 -18.57 6.43 25.84
C GLY A 191 -17.79 5.24 25.30
N ASP A 192 -17.69 4.19 26.12
CA ASP A 192 -16.99 2.95 25.79
C ASP A 192 -17.67 2.24 24.58
N PRO A 193 -16.94 2.04 23.46
CA PRO A 193 -17.41 1.24 22.32
C PRO A 193 -17.75 -0.22 22.65
N GLY A 194 -17.20 -0.75 23.74
CA GLY A 194 -17.30 -2.15 24.15
C GLY A 194 -16.35 -3.07 23.39
N GLU A 195 -16.03 -4.22 24.01
CA GLU A 195 -15.04 -5.19 23.48
C GLU A 195 -15.40 -5.76 22.09
N ALA A 196 -16.70 -5.91 21.81
CA ALA A 196 -17.16 -6.44 20.53
C ALA A 196 -16.71 -5.57 19.33
N ALA A 197 -16.59 -4.25 19.53
CA ALA A 197 -16.12 -3.33 18.48
C ALA A 197 -14.68 -3.63 18.02
N PHE A 198 -13.87 -4.22 18.91
CA PHE A 198 -12.45 -4.50 18.67
C PHE A 198 -12.15 -5.99 18.46
N THR A 199 -13.19 -6.81 18.28
CA THR A 199 -13.01 -8.22 17.88
C THR A 199 -12.48 -8.27 16.44
N GLU A 200 -11.43 -9.06 16.23
CA GLU A 200 -10.80 -9.24 14.92
C GLU A 200 -11.80 -9.76 13.88
N SER A 201 -11.60 -9.38 12.62
CA SER A 201 -12.38 -9.93 11.51
C SER A 201 -12.20 -11.45 11.42
N LYS A 202 -13.17 -12.15 10.80
CA LYS A 202 -13.05 -13.59 10.57
C LYS A 202 -11.76 -13.93 9.82
N ALA A 203 -11.45 -13.19 8.75
CA ALA A 203 -10.23 -13.38 7.96
C ALA A 203 -8.95 -13.25 8.78
N CYS A 204 -8.90 -12.36 9.78
CA CYS A 204 -7.73 -12.21 10.63
C CYS A 204 -7.65 -13.25 11.75
N ASN A 205 -8.79 -13.66 12.31
CA ASN A 205 -8.83 -14.78 13.26
C ASN A 205 -8.40 -16.10 12.63
N GLU A 206 -8.67 -16.27 11.33
CA GLU A 206 -8.32 -17.47 10.54
C GLU A 206 -6.99 -17.32 9.78
N TYR A 207 -6.19 -16.28 10.08
CA TYR A 207 -4.94 -16.01 9.37
C TYR A 207 -3.81 -17.01 9.75
N PRO A 208 -2.98 -17.45 8.78
CA PRO A 208 -3.10 -17.21 7.34
C PRO A 208 -4.21 -18.06 6.71
N ALA A 209 -4.84 -17.52 5.67
CA ALA A 209 -5.82 -18.24 4.89
C ALA A 209 -5.22 -19.55 4.35
N PRO A 210 -6.00 -20.65 4.32
CA PRO A 210 -5.51 -21.93 3.83
C PRO A 210 -5.11 -21.82 2.35
N PRO A 211 -4.21 -22.70 1.88
CA PRO A 211 -3.90 -22.78 0.45
C PRO A 211 -5.17 -23.05 -0.38
N CYS A 212 -5.10 -22.73 -1.66
CA CYS A 212 -6.15 -23.12 -2.60
C CYS A 212 -6.24 -24.65 -2.69
N ASP A 213 -7.43 -25.15 -2.99
CA ASP A 213 -7.62 -26.59 -3.19
C ASP A 213 -6.62 -27.12 -4.22
N ALA A 214 -6.00 -28.24 -3.87
CA ALA A 214 -4.87 -28.77 -4.61
C ALA A 214 -5.32 -29.27 -5.99
N ASP A 215 -5.14 -28.42 -7.00
CA ASP A 215 -4.80 -28.91 -8.33
C ASP A 215 -3.32 -29.34 -8.21
N THR A 216 -3.05 -30.63 -7.92
CA THR A 216 -1.73 -31.18 -7.50
C THR A 216 -0.62 -31.07 -8.56
N GLY A 217 -0.82 -30.23 -9.57
CA GLY A 217 0.12 -29.95 -10.62
C GLY A 217 1.07 -28.81 -10.30
N VAL A 218 2.07 -28.73 -11.17
CA VAL A 218 2.98 -27.61 -11.30
C VAL A 218 2.51 -26.75 -12.46
N ALA A 219 2.63 -25.43 -12.31
CA ALA A 219 2.47 -24.47 -13.40
C ALA A 219 3.81 -23.79 -13.68
N SER A 220 4.14 -23.58 -14.95
CA SER A 220 5.26 -22.72 -15.32
C SER A 220 4.73 -21.31 -15.55
N LEU A 221 5.13 -20.37 -14.70
CA LEU A 221 4.72 -18.98 -14.76
C LEU A 221 5.74 -18.16 -15.54
N ARG A 222 5.25 -17.18 -16.30
CA ARG A 222 6.04 -16.07 -16.82
C ARG A 222 5.74 -14.83 -16.00
N LEU A 223 6.77 -14.28 -15.36
CA LEU A 223 6.63 -13.20 -14.40
C LEU A 223 7.56 -12.06 -14.73
N TYR A 224 7.24 -10.89 -14.23
CA TYR A 224 8.02 -9.68 -14.41
C TYR A 224 8.41 -9.16 -13.04
N ARG A 225 9.65 -8.68 -12.96
CA ARG A 225 10.20 -8.13 -11.73
C ARG A 225 10.89 -6.82 -12.04
N ILE A 226 10.36 -5.75 -11.49
CA ILE A 226 10.99 -4.43 -11.54
C ILE A 226 11.93 -4.26 -10.33
N PHE A 227 13.18 -3.89 -10.57
CA PHE A 227 14.20 -3.70 -9.53
C PHE A 227 15.21 -2.62 -9.92
N GLY A 228 16.01 -2.18 -8.95
CA GLY A 228 17.11 -1.23 -9.19
C GLY A 228 18.22 -1.36 -8.16
N PRO A 229 19.49 -1.01 -8.48
CA PRO A 229 20.59 -1.11 -7.54
C PRO A 229 20.29 -0.37 -6.23
N PRO A 230 20.75 -0.89 -5.08
CA PRO A 230 21.59 -2.09 -4.89
C PRO A 230 20.83 -3.43 -4.82
N GLU A 231 19.53 -3.44 -5.14
CA GLU A 231 18.70 -4.64 -5.03
C GLU A 231 19.19 -5.80 -5.93
N PRO A 232 19.41 -7.02 -5.40
CA PRO A 232 19.83 -8.18 -6.18
C PRO A 232 18.79 -8.60 -7.23
N ASP A 233 19.20 -9.14 -8.38
CA ASP A 233 18.26 -9.68 -9.38
C ASP A 233 17.93 -11.16 -9.14
N VAL A 234 17.13 -11.42 -8.11
CA VAL A 234 16.66 -12.77 -7.74
C VAL A 234 15.18 -12.74 -7.36
N LEU A 235 14.51 -13.90 -7.48
CA LEU A 235 13.13 -14.06 -7.00
C LEU A 235 13.02 -14.33 -5.51
N GLU A 236 14.11 -14.79 -4.88
CA GLU A 236 14.14 -15.10 -3.45
C GLU A 236 13.72 -13.89 -2.60
N ASN A 237 12.69 -14.12 -1.80
CA ASN A 237 12.05 -13.12 -0.96
C ASN A 237 11.60 -11.87 -1.74
N ARG A 238 11.02 -12.05 -2.92
CA ARG A 238 10.50 -10.96 -3.75
C ARG A 238 9.06 -11.14 -4.21
N ASN A 239 8.40 -10.00 -4.34
CA ASN A 239 7.14 -9.87 -5.06
C ASN A 239 7.41 -9.68 -6.56
N THR A 240 6.51 -10.22 -7.37
CA THR A 240 6.47 -10.10 -8.83
C THR A 240 5.02 -10.10 -9.31
N GLY A 241 4.79 -9.83 -10.58
CA GLY A 241 3.48 -9.98 -11.21
C GLY A 241 3.58 -10.76 -12.51
N ASP A 242 2.46 -11.34 -12.94
CA ASP A 242 2.28 -11.57 -14.38
C ASP A 242 2.17 -10.21 -15.11
N ALA A 243 2.03 -10.22 -16.44
CA ALA A 243 1.99 -8.98 -17.22
C ALA A 243 0.94 -7.99 -16.68
N LEU A 244 -0.29 -8.42 -16.42
CA LEU A 244 -1.34 -7.56 -15.85
C LEU A 244 -1.08 -7.26 -14.37
N GLY A 245 -0.53 -8.24 -13.65
CA GLY A 245 -0.13 -8.20 -12.25
C GLY A 245 0.78 -7.02 -11.92
N ASP A 246 1.85 -6.87 -12.70
CA ASP A 246 2.83 -5.79 -12.54
C ASP A 246 2.32 -4.47 -13.14
N LEU A 247 1.49 -4.53 -14.19
CA LEU A 247 0.88 -3.34 -14.78
C LEU A 247 0.02 -2.56 -13.81
N SER A 248 -0.61 -3.20 -12.83
CA SER A 248 -1.29 -2.48 -11.75
C SER A 248 -0.38 -1.46 -11.06
N PHE A 249 0.83 -1.86 -10.67
CA PHE A 249 1.79 -0.99 -10.02
C PHE A 249 2.37 0.04 -10.98
N VAL A 250 2.64 -0.36 -12.23
CA VAL A 250 3.16 0.55 -13.25
C VAL A 250 2.14 1.63 -13.61
N CYS A 251 0.86 1.28 -13.79
CA CYS A 251 -0.15 2.22 -14.22
C CYS A 251 -0.62 3.17 -13.10
N THR A 252 -0.60 2.75 -11.83
CA THR A 252 -1.02 3.64 -10.73
C THR A 252 0.13 4.41 -10.08
N GLN A 253 1.32 3.81 -10.00
CA GLN A 253 2.48 4.41 -9.30
C GLN A 253 3.67 4.67 -10.23
N GLY A 254 3.58 4.28 -11.49
CA GLY A 254 4.60 4.56 -12.49
C GLY A 254 4.80 6.05 -12.67
N SER A 255 6.03 6.50 -12.47
CA SER A 255 6.50 7.74 -13.08
C SER A 255 7.79 7.46 -13.82
N GLY A 256 7.96 8.05 -15.01
CA GLY A 256 9.20 7.91 -15.78
C GLY A 256 10.43 8.21 -14.91
N ALA A 257 10.36 9.25 -14.07
CA ALA A 257 11.40 9.61 -13.13
C ALA A 257 11.73 8.51 -12.09
N ALA A 258 10.73 7.87 -11.47
CA ALA A 258 10.96 6.85 -10.44
C ALA A 258 11.47 5.52 -11.00
N TYR A 259 11.30 5.29 -12.30
CA TYR A 259 11.65 4.03 -12.95
C TYR A 259 12.82 4.15 -13.94
N ARG A 260 13.28 5.36 -14.27
CA ARG A 260 14.33 5.60 -15.27
C ARG A 260 15.62 4.80 -15.04
N SER A 261 16.02 4.60 -13.80
CA SER A 261 17.23 3.84 -13.42
C SER A 261 16.97 2.37 -13.12
N LYS A 262 15.72 1.92 -13.26
CA LYS A 262 15.31 0.55 -12.95
C LYS A 262 15.40 -0.34 -14.17
N LEU A 263 15.48 -1.64 -13.88
CA LEU A 263 15.43 -2.71 -14.83
C LEU A 263 14.16 -3.52 -14.61
N ILE A 264 13.73 -4.22 -15.64
CA ILE A 264 12.64 -5.18 -15.58
C ILE A 264 13.19 -6.50 -16.10
N THR A 265 13.20 -7.54 -15.27
CA THR A 265 13.56 -8.91 -15.67
C THR A 265 12.31 -9.74 -15.85
N MET A 266 12.20 -10.40 -17.01
CA MET A 266 11.22 -11.45 -17.27
C MET A 266 11.78 -12.78 -16.78
N TRP A 267 11.03 -13.46 -15.92
CA TRP A 267 11.37 -14.73 -15.31
C TRP A 267 10.45 -15.84 -15.82
N SER A 268 10.98 -17.06 -15.86
CA SER A 268 10.19 -18.29 -15.91
C SER A 268 10.45 -19.08 -14.64
N VAL A 269 9.39 -19.55 -13.98
CA VAL A 269 9.48 -20.27 -12.71
C VAL A 269 8.41 -21.33 -12.63
N ASP A 270 8.77 -22.48 -12.09
CA ASP A 270 7.82 -23.55 -11.84
C ASP A 270 7.28 -23.41 -10.42
N VAL A 271 5.96 -23.47 -10.26
CA VAL A 271 5.27 -23.31 -8.98
C VAL A 271 4.21 -24.38 -8.78
N ARG A 272 3.93 -24.78 -7.55
CA ARG A 272 2.70 -25.52 -7.26
C ARG A 272 1.49 -24.62 -7.44
N LYS A 273 0.37 -25.20 -7.89
CA LYS A 273 -0.89 -24.46 -8.09
C LYS A 273 -1.71 -24.26 -6.81
N ASP A 274 -1.36 -24.93 -5.71
CA ASP A 274 -2.00 -24.75 -4.40
C ASP A 274 -1.46 -23.49 -3.70
N TYR A 275 -1.69 -22.34 -4.35
CA TYR A 275 -1.20 -21.04 -3.89
C TYR A 275 -1.61 -20.75 -2.45
N GLY A 276 -0.65 -20.26 -1.67
CA GLY A 276 -0.88 -19.75 -0.33
C GLY A 276 -1.32 -18.29 -0.35
N GLN A 277 -1.62 -17.77 0.84
CA GLN A 277 -1.88 -16.35 1.00
C GLN A 277 -0.64 -15.52 0.64
N TYR A 278 -0.84 -14.40 -0.06
CA TYR A 278 0.22 -13.48 -0.46
C TYR A 278 0.97 -12.89 0.74
N SER A 279 2.31 -12.92 0.65
CA SER A 279 3.22 -12.32 1.63
C SER A 279 3.89 -11.06 1.09
N LEU A 280 4.18 -10.09 1.97
CA LEU A 280 4.90 -8.89 1.57
C LEU A 280 6.40 -9.20 1.51
N CYS A 281 6.90 -9.49 0.31
CA CYS A 281 8.31 -9.77 0.04
C CYS A 281 9.02 -8.62 -0.68
N ASN A 282 9.79 -7.82 0.06
CA ASN A 282 10.41 -6.59 -0.46
C ASN A 282 11.88 -6.46 -0.04
N TYR A 283 12.63 -5.65 -0.79
CA TYR A 283 13.98 -5.26 -0.43
C TYR A 283 13.93 -4.18 0.66
N ASN A 284 14.59 -4.41 1.79
CA ASN A 284 14.57 -3.49 2.94
C ASN A 284 15.71 -2.47 2.94
N GLY A 285 16.52 -2.42 1.87
CA GLY A 285 17.73 -1.61 1.78
C GLY A 285 19.02 -2.40 1.97
N THR A 286 18.94 -3.60 2.55
CA THR A 286 20.06 -4.51 2.77
C THR A 286 19.80 -5.89 2.17
N ASP A 287 18.61 -6.46 2.43
CA ASP A 287 18.24 -7.80 2.02
C ASP A 287 16.81 -7.86 1.48
N ASN A 288 16.51 -8.90 0.70
CA ASN A 288 15.15 -9.28 0.35
C ASN A 288 14.52 -10.04 1.52
N VAL A 289 13.38 -9.55 2.03
CA VAL A 289 12.70 -10.12 3.20
C VAL A 289 11.22 -10.28 2.94
N CYS A 290 10.66 -11.43 3.31
CA CYS A 290 9.23 -11.68 3.35
C CYS A 290 8.67 -11.54 4.77
N GLN A 291 7.50 -10.93 4.87
CA GLN A 291 6.73 -10.84 6.10
C GLN A 291 5.57 -11.85 6.06
N GLY A 292 5.48 -12.71 7.08
CA GLY A 292 4.42 -13.72 7.14
C GLY A 292 4.57 -14.72 8.27
N ALA A 293 3.51 -15.50 8.51
CA ALA A 293 3.59 -16.66 9.40
C ALA A 293 4.45 -17.76 8.76
N PRO A 294 5.18 -18.60 9.53
CA PRO A 294 6.05 -19.64 8.96
C PRO A 294 5.36 -20.58 7.96
N ALA A 295 4.08 -20.93 8.19
CA ALA A 295 3.32 -21.77 7.28
C ALA A 295 3.05 -21.08 5.92
N MET A 296 2.80 -19.76 5.93
CA MET A 296 2.59 -18.96 4.73
C MET A 296 3.86 -18.85 3.90
N LEU A 297 5.02 -18.72 4.56
CA LEU A 297 6.33 -18.60 3.91
C LEU A 297 6.84 -19.91 3.25
N LYS A 298 6.09 -21.01 3.34
CA LYS A 298 6.41 -22.27 2.64
C LYS A 298 5.74 -22.41 1.28
N LEU A 299 4.88 -21.47 0.92
CA LEU A 299 4.09 -21.51 -0.31
C LEU A 299 4.35 -20.27 -1.16
N VAL A 300 4.15 -20.40 -2.48
CA VAL A 300 4.02 -19.22 -3.34
C VAL A 300 2.71 -18.54 -2.98
N GLY A 301 2.80 -17.30 -2.55
CA GLY A 301 1.64 -16.49 -2.25
C GLY A 301 1.06 -15.90 -3.53
N ARG A 302 -0.27 -15.87 -3.67
CA ARG A 302 -0.95 -15.25 -4.82
C ARG A 302 -2.05 -14.31 -4.35
N ARG A 303 -2.26 -13.22 -5.09
CA ARG A 303 -3.43 -12.34 -4.95
C ARG A 303 -3.78 -11.67 -6.28
N GLY A 304 -4.98 -11.12 -6.37
CA GLY A 304 -5.33 -10.14 -7.39
C GLY A 304 -4.51 -8.85 -7.25
N SER A 305 -4.23 -8.19 -8.36
CA SER A 305 -3.52 -6.92 -8.40
C SER A 305 -4.06 -5.87 -7.42
N GLN A 306 -3.17 -5.30 -6.60
CA GLN A 306 -3.48 -4.28 -5.61
C GLN A 306 -4.65 -4.62 -4.66
N LEU A 307 -4.91 -5.91 -4.43
CA LEU A 307 -6.05 -6.39 -3.61
C LEU A 307 -7.41 -5.90 -4.13
N GLN A 308 -7.47 -5.54 -5.40
CA GLN A 308 -8.70 -5.14 -6.05
C GLN A 308 -9.41 -6.36 -6.62
N GLY A 309 -10.72 -6.19 -6.86
CA GLY A 309 -11.61 -7.26 -7.26
C GLY A 309 -12.27 -7.97 -6.08
N HIS A 310 -13.36 -8.66 -6.40
CA HIS A 310 -14.25 -9.34 -5.43
C HIS A 310 -14.04 -10.86 -5.41
N ALA A 311 -12.89 -11.31 -5.91
CA ALA A 311 -12.56 -12.72 -6.00
C ALA A 311 -12.34 -13.34 -4.61
N GLU A 312 -12.61 -14.64 -4.49
CA GLU A 312 -12.39 -15.40 -3.25
C GLU A 312 -10.97 -15.17 -2.70
N ARG A 313 -10.86 -14.87 -1.39
CA ARG A 313 -9.63 -14.59 -0.65
C ARG A 313 -8.74 -13.54 -1.34
N GLY A 314 -9.32 -12.45 -1.82
CA GLY A 314 -8.58 -11.39 -2.52
C GLY A 314 -7.87 -11.85 -3.80
N GLY A 315 -8.41 -12.87 -4.46
CA GLY A 315 -7.86 -13.42 -5.69
C GLY A 315 -6.75 -14.46 -5.51
N GLN A 316 -6.60 -15.03 -4.31
CA GLN A 316 -5.64 -16.10 -4.05
C GLN A 316 -5.90 -17.33 -4.93
N CYS A 317 -7.17 -17.69 -5.10
CA CYS A 317 -7.60 -18.96 -5.72
C CYS A 317 -8.31 -18.78 -7.06
N THR A 318 -8.24 -17.59 -7.66
CA THR A 318 -8.88 -17.28 -8.94
C THR A 318 -7.85 -16.94 -10.01
N PRO A 319 -8.17 -17.12 -11.32
CA PRO A 319 -7.26 -16.77 -12.40
C PRO A 319 -6.83 -15.29 -12.45
N ASN A 320 -7.64 -14.37 -11.93
CA ASN A 320 -7.44 -12.91 -11.99
C ASN A 320 -7.22 -12.42 -13.44
N ALA A 321 -7.99 -12.92 -14.39
CA ALA A 321 -7.78 -12.66 -15.82
C ALA A 321 -8.03 -11.20 -16.23
N ASP A 322 -8.78 -10.45 -15.42
CA ASP A 322 -9.15 -9.06 -15.63
C ASP A 322 -8.09 -8.08 -15.09
N ILE A 323 -7.51 -8.36 -13.92
CA ILE A 323 -6.57 -7.43 -13.26
C ILE A 323 -5.14 -7.98 -13.13
N GLY A 324 -4.93 -9.25 -13.45
CA GLY A 324 -3.67 -9.96 -13.27
C GLY A 324 -3.41 -10.44 -11.84
N SER A 325 -2.38 -11.27 -11.70
CA SER A 325 -1.96 -11.83 -10.42
C SER A 325 -0.62 -11.26 -9.98
N GLN A 326 -0.54 -10.94 -8.69
CA GLN A 326 0.71 -10.69 -7.99
C GLN A 326 1.12 -11.93 -7.20
N TYR A 327 2.41 -12.22 -7.20
CA TYR A 327 2.99 -13.40 -6.60
C TYR A 327 4.10 -13.01 -5.63
N SER A 328 4.16 -13.70 -4.50
CA SER A 328 5.26 -13.58 -3.54
C SER A 328 6.05 -14.89 -3.51
N PHE A 329 7.38 -14.80 -3.58
CA PHE A 329 8.31 -15.94 -3.60
C PHE A 329 9.18 -16.01 -2.34
N PRO A 330 8.66 -16.51 -1.21
CA PRO A 330 9.46 -16.71 -0.01
C PRO A 330 10.58 -17.74 -0.23
N ALA A 331 11.78 -17.42 0.23
CA ALA A 331 12.93 -18.34 0.22
C ALA A 331 12.64 -19.68 0.94
N PRO A 332 11.90 -19.74 2.08
CA PRO A 332 11.59 -21.02 2.72
C PRO A 332 10.69 -21.95 1.89
N GLY A 333 10.06 -21.46 0.83
CA GLY A 333 9.29 -22.26 -0.13
C GLY A 333 10.09 -22.70 -1.37
N GLN A 334 11.36 -22.32 -1.49
CA GLN A 334 12.17 -22.65 -2.67
C GLN A 334 12.62 -24.11 -2.65
N CYS A 335 12.52 -24.77 -3.79
CA CYS A 335 13.01 -26.12 -3.99
C CYS A 335 14.52 -26.14 -4.15
N PRO A 336 15.20 -27.21 -3.70
CA PRO A 336 16.60 -27.43 -4.05
C PRO A 336 16.81 -27.45 -5.58
N PRO A 337 18.00 -27.10 -6.07
CA PRO A 337 18.31 -27.17 -7.50
C PRO A 337 17.98 -28.55 -8.09
N GLY A 338 17.28 -28.55 -9.24
CA GLY A 338 16.86 -29.77 -9.94
C GLY A 338 15.65 -30.50 -9.32
N VAL A 339 15.11 -30.03 -8.20
CA VAL A 339 13.94 -30.63 -7.56
C VAL A 339 12.67 -29.90 -8.00
N ALA A 340 11.72 -30.66 -8.57
CA ALA A 340 10.43 -30.13 -8.98
C ALA A 340 9.57 -29.72 -7.75
N PRO A 341 8.81 -28.62 -7.84
CA PRO A 341 7.87 -28.21 -6.80
C PRO A 341 6.85 -29.29 -6.46
N SER A 342 6.79 -29.67 -5.18
CA SER A 342 5.78 -30.61 -4.69
C SER A 342 5.61 -30.53 -3.17
N ALA A 343 4.41 -30.87 -2.69
CA ALA A 343 4.14 -31.00 -1.26
C ALA A 343 5.04 -32.04 -0.59
N SER A 344 5.32 -33.16 -1.27
CA SER A 344 6.21 -34.22 -0.77
C SER A 344 7.66 -33.78 -0.60
N HIS A 345 8.13 -32.82 -1.41
CA HIS A 345 9.47 -32.23 -1.27
C HIS A 345 9.50 -31.06 -0.28
N GLY A 346 8.36 -30.66 0.29
CA GLY A 346 8.28 -29.57 1.27
C GLY A 346 8.58 -28.18 0.70
N CYS A 347 8.54 -28.02 -0.64
CA CYS A 347 8.81 -26.77 -1.34
C CYS A 347 7.67 -26.44 -2.31
N SER A 348 7.63 -25.21 -2.82
CA SER A 348 6.53 -24.71 -3.66
C SER A 348 6.92 -23.99 -4.93
N TRP A 349 8.21 -23.68 -5.11
CA TRP A 349 8.69 -23.09 -6.35
C TRP A 349 10.14 -23.44 -6.63
N GLY A 350 10.52 -23.49 -7.89
CA GLY A 350 11.87 -23.88 -8.32
C GLY A 350 12.08 -23.61 -9.80
N ASN A 351 13.23 -24.01 -10.32
CA ASN A 351 13.60 -23.84 -11.73
C ASN A 351 13.45 -22.38 -12.24
N ALA A 352 13.67 -21.42 -11.34
CA ALA A 352 13.59 -20.01 -11.67
C ALA A 352 14.73 -19.62 -12.61
N ARG A 353 14.39 -19.05 -13.77
CA ARG A 353 15.34 -18.58 -14.78
C ARG A 353 15.01 -17.16 -15.21
N ALA A 354 15.99 -16.27 -15.14
CA ALA A 354 15.93 -14.97 -15.79
C ALA A 354 16.01 -15.21 -17.30
N LEU A 355 14.94 -14.87 -18.02
CA LEU A 355 14.88 -15.03 -19.47
C LEU A 355 15.49 -13.82 -20.17
N ARG A 356 15.18 -12.62 -19.69
CA ARG A 356 15.55 -11.37 -20.33
C ARG A 356 15.41 -10.19 -19.40
N THR A 357 16.35 -9.25 -19.47
CA THR A 357 16.32 -8.01 -18.67
C THR A 357 16.40 -6.82 -19.61
N VAL A 358 15.50 -5.85 -19.44
CA VAL A 358 15.46 -4.61 -20.23
C VAL A 358 15.45 -3.40 -19.30
N GLU A 359 15.81 -2.23 -19.82
CA GLU A 359 15.65 -0.98 -19.09
C GLU A 359 14.16 -0.62 -18.96
N ALA A 360 13.73 -0.28 -17.73
CA ALA A 360 12.34 0.11 -17.51
C ALA A 360 11.98 1.37 -18.32
N LYS A 361 12.95 2.28 -18.54
CA LYS A 361 12.75 3.47 -19.38
C LYS A 361 12.27 3.12 -20.79
N CYS A 362 12.85 2.09 -21.42
CA CYS A 362 12.44 1.68 -22.75
C CYS A 362 10.96 1.28 -22.76
N VAL A 363 10.56 0.41 -21.82
CA VAL A 363 9.18 -0.08 -21.73
C VAL A 363 8.21 1.05 -21.37
N LEU A 364 8.53 1.83 -20.34
CA LEU A 364 7.62 2.80 -19.73
C LEU A 364 7.47 4.08 -20.55
N GLU A 365 8.58 4.64 -21.03
CA GLU A 365 8.62 5.92 -21.76
C GLU A 365 8.69 5.69 -23.27
N GLU A 366 9.67 4.92 -23.76
CA GLU A 366 9.99 4.87 -25.20
C GLU A 366 9.03 3.99 -26.02
N ARG A 367 8.37 3.01 -25.39
CA ARG A 367 7.30 2.19 -25.97
C ARG A 367 5.90 2.71 -25.65
N GLY A 368 5.78 3.80 -24.88
CA GLY A 368 4.50 4.47 -24.61
C GLY A 368 3.61 3.78 -23.58
N LEU A 369 4.15 2.90 -22.73
CA LEU A 369 3.32 2.16 -21.77
C LEU A 369 2.61 3.08 -20.76
N LEU A 370 3.28 4.12 -20.25
CA LEU A 370 2.65 5.06 -19.30
C LEU A 370 1.49 5.85 -19.94
N GLU A 371 1.60 6.16 -21.23
CA GLU A 371 0.53 6.82 -21.99
C GLU A 371 -0.67 5.88 -22.16
N ALA A 372 -0.42 4.62 -22.55
CA ALA A 372 -1.47 3.60 -22.65
C ALA A 372 -2.17 3.37 -21.31
N CYS A 373 -1.41 3.29 -20.21
CA CYS A 373 -1.97 3.17 -18.86
C CYS A 373 -2.98 4.28 -18.58
N GLY A 374 -2.64 5.53 -18.89
CA GLY A 374 -3.52 6.69 -18.67
C GLY A 374 -4.86 6.60 -19.43
N GLY A 375 -4.86 5.97 -20.61
CA GLY A 375 -6.07 5.72 -21.40
C GLY A 375 -6.93 4.55 -20.91
N GLU A 376 -6.33 3.59 -20.19
CA GLU A 376 -7.01 2.36 -19.73
C GLU A 376 -7.43 2.40 -18.25
N LEU A 377 -6.99 3.39 -17.45
CA LEU A 377 -7.41 3.53 -16.05
C LEU A 377 -8.95 3.50 -15.92
N GLY A 378 -9.46 2.68 -15.00
CA GLY A 378 -10.89 2.43 -14.80
C GLY A 378 -11.54 1.47 -15.82
N HIS A 379 -10.77 0.90 -16.75
CA HIS A 379 -11.26 0.04 -17.83
C HIS A 379 -10.46 -1.27 -17.98
N ALA A 380 -10.29 -2.00 -16.88
CA ALA A 380 -9.65 -3.32 -16.89
C ALA A 380 -10.43 -4.33 -17.76
N PRO A 381 -9.73 -5.27 -18.44
CA PRO A 381 -8.27 -5.46 -18.45
C PRO A 381 -7.53 -4.40 -19.27
N PHE A 382 -6.34 -4.02 -18.81
CA PHE A 382 -5.44 -3.07 -19.50
C PHE A 382 -4.70 -3.78 -20.66
N LEU A 383 -5.45 -4.09 -21.72
CA LEU A 383 -5.00 -4.95 -22.81
C LEU A 383 -3.94 -4.28 -23.69
N GLU A 384 -4.06 -2.97 -23.94
CA GLU A 384 -3.06 -2.26 -24.75
C GLU A 384 -1.75 -2.11 -23.98
N SER A 385 -1.83 -1.72 -22.70
CA SER A 385 -0.69 -1.72 -21.80
C SER A 385 -0.03 -3.10 -21.71
N LYS A 386 -0.82 -4.17 -21.60
CA LYS A 386 -0.31 -5.55 -21.61
C LYS A 386 0.43 -5.86 -22.90
N ARG A 387 -0.15 -5.52 -24.05
CA ARG A 387 0.44 -5.76 -25.36
C ARG A 387 1.80 -5.06 -25.50
N ILE A 388 1.89 -3.79 -25.11
CA ILE A 388 3.15 -3.02 -25.11
C ILE A 388 4.18 -3.68 -24.20
N PHE A 389 3.77 -4.04 -22.98
CA PHE A 389 4.64 -4.64 -21.99
C PHE A 389 5.20 -6.00 -22.46
N GLU A 390 4.36 -6.88 -23.00
CA GLU A 390 4.79 -8.18 -23.53
C GLU A 390 5.66 -8.05 -24.78
N ALA A 391 5.32 -7.12 -25.70
CA ALA A 391 6.10 -6.87 -26.91
C ALA A 391 7.53 -6.41 -26.61
N ALA A 392 7.71 -5.58 -25.58
CA ALA A 392 9.03 -5.12 -25.13
C ALA A 392 9.99 -6.28 -24.81
N PHE A 393 9.46 -7.39 -24.29
CA PHE A 393 10.24 -8.58 -23.96
C PHE A 393 10.31 -9.61 -25.09
N ALA A 394 9.36 -9.60 -26.02
CA ALA A 394 9.31 -10.56 -27.14
C ALA A 394 10.44 -10.37 -28.17
N SER A 395 10.97 -9.15 -28.32
CA SER A 395 12.05 -8.84 -29.27
C SER A 395 13.00 -7.77 -28.73
N ALA A 396 14.26 -7.78 -29.19
CA ALA A 396 15.22 -6.70 -28.97
C ALA A 396 15.08 -5.54 -29.96
N ASP A 397 14.32 -5.73 -31.04
CA ASP A 397 14.16 -4.76 -32.12
C ASP A 397 13.08 -3.71 -31.79
N PRO A 398 13.46 -2.42 -31.64
CA PRO A 398 12.50 -1.35 -31.40
C PRO A 398 11.48 -1.17 -32.53
N ALA A 399 11.80 -1.55 -33.78
CA ALA A 399 10.85 -1.49 -34.89
C ALA A 399 9.68 -2.47 -34.73
N LEU A 400 9.88 -3.56 -33.96
CA LEU A 400 8.85 -4.55 -33.63
C LEU A 400 8.17 -4.27 -32.28
N GLY A 401 8.44 -3.10 -31.66
CA GLY A 401 7.96 -2.76 -30.32
C GLY A 401 8.82 -3.36 -29.18
N GLY A 402 9.94 -3.99 -29.52
CA GLY A 402 10.88 -4.57 -28.57
C GLY A 402 11.72 -3.54 -27.81
N CYS A 403 12.36 -3.99 -26.73
CA CYS A 403 13.37 -3.23 -25.99
C CYS A 403 14.69 -3.98 -26.03
N PRO A 404 15.85 -3.36 -26.31
CA PRO A 404 17.15 -4.02 -26.23
C PRO A 404 17.45 -4.60 -24.85
N ASP A 405 18.30 -5.62 -24.79
CA ASP A 405 18.77 -6.18 -23.52
C ASP A 405 19.57 -5.12 -22.75
N ALA A 406 19.31 -5.03 -21.44
CA ALA A 406 20.11 -4.20 -20.56
C ALA A 406 21.54 -4.74 -20.50
N ALA A 407 22.53 -3.85 -20.49
CA ALA A 407 23.93 -4.25 -20.42
C ALA A 407 24.19 -5.14 -19.18
N PRO A 408 24.98 -6.23 -19.31
CA PRO A 408 25.38 -7.04 -18.16
C PRO A 408 26.02 -6.15 -17.12
N ARG A 409 25.47 -6.12 -15.90
CA ARG A 409 26.05 -5.32 -14.82
C ARG A 409 27.33 -6.00 -14.34
N ALA A 410 28.45 -5.27 -14.42
CA ALA A 410 29.70 -5.68 -13.81
C ALA A 410 29.49 -5.86 -12.30
N GLY A 411 29.41 -7.12 -11.83
CA GLY A 411 29.29 -7.43 -10.40
C GLY A 411 28.32 -8.57 -10.03
N GLY A 412 27.49 -9.08 -10.95
CA GLY A 412 26.74 -10.30 -10.72
C GLY A 412 27.57 -11.51 -11.11
N ALA A 413 27.95 -12.36 -10.16
CA ALA A 413 28.66 -13.60 -10.46
C ALA A 413 27.84 -14.43 -11.45
N ALA A 414 28.36 -14.59 -12.67
CA ALA A 414 27.89 -15.60 -13.59
C ALA A 414 28.18 -16.96 -12.94
N VAL A 415 27.13 -17.66 -12.50
CA VAL A 415 27.24 -19.10 -12.29
C VAL A 415 27.28 -19.71 -13.70
N ALA A 416 28.48 -19.75 -14.27
CA ALA A 416 28.73 -20.49 -15.48
C ALA A 416 28.54 -21.97 -15.16
N GLU A 417 27.54 -22.56 -15.81
CA GLU A 417 27.25 -23.99 -15.84
C GLU A 417 28.47 -24.71 -16.45
N LEU A 418 29.30 -25.29 -15.58
CA LEU A 418 30.34 -26.24 -15.96
C LEU A 418 29.66 -27.59 -16.21
N VAL A 419 29.15 -27.76 -17.43
CA VAL A 419 28.93 -29.10 -17.99
C VAL A 419 30.32 -29.66 -18.29
N ALA A 420 30.85 -30.48 -17.37
CA ALA A 420 32.02 -31.28 -17.64
C ALA A 420 31.60 -32.49 -18.49
N GLU A 421 32.01 -32.50 -19.75
CA GLU A 421 32.18 -33.74 -20.50
C GLU A 421 33.30 -34.55 -19.84
N GLY A 422 32.96 -35.77 -19.42
CA GLY A 422 33.85 -36.81 -18.93
C GLY A 422 33.20 -38.17 -19.10
#